data_AF-S4NL04-F1
#
_entry.id   AF-S4NL04-F1
#
_cell.length_a   1.000
_cell.length_b   1.000
_cell.length_c   1.000
_cell.angle_alpha   90.00
_cell.angle_beta   90.00
_cell.angle_gamma   90.00
#
_symmetry.space_group_name_H-M   'P 1'
#
loop_
_entity.id
_entity.type
_entity.pdbx_description
1 polymer ?
#
loop_
_entity_poly.entity_id
_entity_poly.type
_entity_poly.pdbx_seq_one_letter_code
_entity_poly.pdbx_strand_id
1 'polypeptide(L)'
;MMTAALVERMAPEDLWTLFQRVVPPAPVRPQGGGHRRRGDREVLAAIIFVATSGCTWNQLPPGFGLSGVTAFRRFTEWTEARVWAAPPGLGRARCPG
;
A
#
# COMPACT_ATOMS: atom_id res chain seq x y z
N MET A 1 -15.29 -13.40 -6.64
CA MET A 1 -14.91 -12.07 -6.11
C MET A 1 -13.74 -11.56 -6.94
N MET A 2 -13.95 -10.60 -7.84
CA MET A 2 -12.91 -10.13 -8.80
C MET A 2 -11.66 -9.51 -8.15
N THR A 3 -11.70 -9.28 -6.83
CA THR A 3 -10.77 -8.39 -6.14
C THR A 3 -9.63 -9.12 -5.46
N ALA A 4 -9.83 -10.36 -5.01
CA ALA A 4 -8.74 -11.21 -4.52
C ALA A 4 -7.72 -11.50 -5.63
N ALA A 5 -8.20 -11.77 -6.85
CA ALA A 5 -7.35 -11.97 -8.03
C ALA A 5 -6.57 -10.70 -8.41
N LEU A 6 -7.16 -9.50 -8.23
CA LEU A 6 -6.46 -8.24 -8.47
C LEU A 6 -5.38 -7.99 -7.41
N VAL A 7 -5.69 -8.25 -6.14
CA VAL A 7 -4.71 -8.15 -5.04
C VAL A 7 -3.56 -9.13 -5.27
N GLU A 8 -3.84 -10.36 -5.67
CA GLU A 8 -2.81 -11.36 -5.99
C GLU A 8 -1.97 -10.97 -7.22
N ARG A 9 -2.59 -10.34 -8.23
CA ARG A 9 -1.87 -9.85 -9.41
C ARG A 9 -0.94 -8.68 -9.08
N MET A 10 -1.39 -7.73 -8.26
CA MET A 10 -0.60 -6.53 -7.92
C MET A 10 0.40 -6.82 -6.80
N ALA A 11 0.02 -7.62 -5.82
CA ALA A 11 0.85 -8.06 -4.70
C ALA A 11 0.90 -9.59 -4.64
N PRO A 12 1.62 -10.24 -5.57
CA PRO A 12 1.83 -11.69 -5.51
C PRO A 12 2.53 -12.07 -4.20
N GLU A 13 2.33 -13.30 -3.74
CA GLU A 13 2.81 -13.75 -2.42
C GLU A 13 4.33 -13.59 -2.28
N ASP A 14 5.09 -13.82 -3.35
CA ASP A 14 6.55 -13.64 -3.36
C ASP A 14 6.96 -12.18 -3.15
N LEU A 15 6.29 -11.24 -3.86
CA LEU A 15 6.53 -9.80 -3.67
C LEU A 15 6.15 -9.38 -2.27
N TRP A 16 5.00 -9.86 -1.79
CA TRP A 16 4.52 -9.57 -0.44
C TRP A 16 5.51 -10.09 0.63
N THR A 17 6.05 -11.29 0.44
CA THR A 17 7.05 -11.89 1.33
C THR A 17 8.34 -11.06 1.41
N LEU A 18 8.80 -10.52 0.28
CA LEU A 18 9.94 -9.61 0.26
C LEU A 18 9.61 -8.28 0.92
N PHE A 19 8.44 -7.73 0.63
CA PHE A 19 7.97 -6.47 1.20
C PHE A 19 7.85 -6.50 2.72
N GLN A 20 7.41 -7.63 3.29
CA GLN A 20 7.34 -7.84 4.74
C GLN A 20 8.66 -7.65 5.48
N ARG A 21 9.81 -7.79 4.79
CA ARG A 21 11.14 -7.62 5.40
C ARG A 21 11.54 -6.15 5.58
N VAL A 22 10.95 -5.27 4.77
CA VAL A 22 11.26 -3.83 4.74
C VAL A 22 10.16 -2.98 5.32
N VAL A 23 8.92 -3.48 5.37
CA VAL A 23 7.80 -2.73 5.92
C VAL A 23 8.00 -2.54 7.43
N PRO A 24 7.92 -1.30 7.95
CA PRO A 24 7.99 -1.10 9.38
C PRO A 24 6.78 -1.78 10.04
N PRO A 25 6.95 -2.35 11.25
CA PRO A 25 5.83 -2.89 11.99
C PRO A 25 4.81 -1.77 12.20
N ALA A 26 3.57 -2.02 11.77
CA ALA A 26 2.52 -1.03 11.90
C ALA A 26 2.34 -0.64 13.38
N PRO A 27 2.15 0.65 13.70
CA PRO A 27 2.05 1.09 15.08
C PRO A 27 0.97 0.28 15.81
N VAL A 28 1.37 -0.28 16.95
CA VAL A 28 0.49 -1.01 17.86
C VAL A 28 -0.50 0.01 18.37
N ARG A 29 -1.76 -0.09 17.92
CA ARG A 29 -2.82 0.69 18.58
C ARG A 29 -2.93 0.16 20.01
N PRO A 30 -3.15 1.03 21.02
CA PRO A 30 -3.37 0.61 22.40
C PRO A 30 -4.53 -0.39 22.55
N GLN A 31 -5.38 -0.50 21.52
CA GLN A 31 -6.52 -1.41 21.43
C GLN A 31 -6.17 -2.81 20.88
N GLY A 32 -4.97 -3.33 21.18
CA GLY A 32 -4.64 -4.77 21.10
C GLY A 32 -5.08 -5.48 19.82
N GLY A 33 -4.70 -4.98 18.64
CA GLY A 33 -5.01 -5.61 17.35
C GLY A 33 -3.76 -6.23 16.73
N GLY A 34 -3.61 -7.55 16.88
CA GLY A 34 -2.47 -8.33 16.40
C GLY A 34 -2.18 -8.24 14.89
N HIS A 35 -1.07 -8.88 14.51
CA HIS A 35 -0.40 -8.87 13.20
C HIS A 35 -1.35 -8.69 11.99
N ARG A 36 -1.31 -7.50 11.39
CA ARG A 36 -2.12 -7.00 10.25
C ARG A 36 -1.83 -7.69 8.90
N ARG A 37 -1.75 -9.02 8.84
CA ARG A 37 -1.36 -9.73 7.59
C ARG A 37 -2.35 -9.53 6.42
N ARG A 38 -3.66 -9.38 6.70
CA ARG A 38 -4.74 -9.18 5.70
C ARG A 38 -5.11 -7.72 5.44
N GLY A 39 -4.35 -6.75 5.96
CA GLY A 39 -4.61 -5.34 5.65
C GLY A 39 -3.48 -4.75 4.83
N ASP A 40 -2.25 -5.08 5.22
CA ASP A 40 -1.08 -4.45 4.62
C ASP A 40 -0.80 -5.00 3.20
N ARG A 41 -1.21 -6.23 2.86
CA ARG A 41 -1.10 -6.78 1.48
C ARG A 41 -2.05 -6.07 0.51
N GLU A 42 -3.27 -5.81 0.95
CA GLU A 42 -4.30 -5.11 0.21
C GLU A 42 -3.90 -3.64 0.02
N VAL A 43 -3.30 -3.02 1.04
CA VAL A 43 -2.70 -1.69 0.96
C VAL A 43 -1.57 -1.66 -0.06
N LEU A 44 -0.66 -2.65 -0.05
CA LEU A 44 0.41 -2.73 -1.04
C LEU A 44 -0.16 -2.85 -2.47
N ALA A 45 -1.13 -3.75 -2.66
CA ALA A 45 -1.79 -3.93 -3.94
C ALA A 45 -2.51 -2.65 -4.41
N ALA A 46 -3.17 -1.92 -3.50
CA ALA A 46 -3.82 -0.65 -3.78
C ALA A 46 -2.83 0.44 -4.19
N ILE A 47 -1.67 0.54 -3.52
CA ILE A 47 -0.59 1.48 -3.87
C ILE A 47 -0.03 1.17 -5.25
N ILE A 48 0.26 -0.11 -5.53
CA ILE A 48 0.76 -0.56 -6.84
C ILE A 48 -0.28 -0.28 -7.93
N PHE A 49 -1.56 -0.51 -7.66
CA PHE A 49 -2.65 -0.21 -8.58
C PHE A 49 -2.70 1.28 -8.93
N VAL A 50 -2.67 2.16 -7.93
CA VAL A 50 -2.66 3.62 -8.12
C VAL A 50 -1.42 4.05 -8.91
N ALA A 51 -0.24 3.55 -8.55
CA ALA A 51 1.01 3.86 -9.25
C ALA A 51 1.02 3.40 -10.72
N THR A 52 0.41 2.25 -11.01
CA THR A 52 0.39 1.66 -12.36
C THR A 52 -0.71 2.25 -13.24
N SER A 53 -1.88 2.54 -12.66
CA SER A 53 -3.05 3.05 -13.40
C SER A 53 -3.06 4.58 -13.51
N GLY A 54 -2.33 5.29 -12.65
CA GLY A 54 -2.38 6.75 -12.56
C GLY A 54 -3.69 7.30 -11.98
N CYS A 55 -4.58 6.44 -11.47
CA CYS A 55 -5.84 6.89 -10.88
C CYS A 55 -5.59 7.61 -9.54
N THR A 56 -6.52 8.46 -9.13
CA THR A 56 -6.42 9.07 -7.79
C THR A 56 -6.76 8.05 -6.70
N TRP A 57 -6.33 8.31 -5.47
CA TRP A 57 -6.69 7.48 -4.31
C TRP A 57 -8.20 7.37 -4.11
N ASN A 58 -8.98 8.39 -4.50
CA ASN A 58 -10.44 8.37 -4.37
C ASN A 58 -11.13 7.50 -5.45
N GLN A 59 -10.43 7.17 -6.53
CA GLN A 59 -10.89 6.28 -7.59
C GLN A 59 -10.52 4.82 -7.34
N LEU A 60 -9.98 4.51 -6.16
CA LEU A 60 -9.62 3.14 -5.81
C LEU A 60 -10.88 2.28 -5.79
N PRO A 61 -10.90 1.12 -6.48
CA PRO A 61 -12.03 0.23 -6.45
C PRO A 61 -12.40 -0.16 -5.01
N PRO A 62 -13.69 -0.15 -4.62
CA PRO A 62 -14.11 -0.54 -3.26
C PRO A 62 -13.76 -2.01 -2.93
N GLY A 63 -13.44 -2.77 -3.98
CA GLY A 63 -13.03 -4.16 -3.92
C GLY A 63 -11.77 -4.47 -3.12
N PHE A 64 -10.89 -3.50 -2.86
CA PHE A 64 -9.69 -3.69 -2.04
C PHE A 64 -10.00 -3.81 -0.54
N GLY A 65 -11.25 -3.59 -0.11
CA GLY A 65 -11.64 -3.70 1.30
C GLY A 65 -11.07 -2.58 2.19
N LEU A 66 -10.54 -1.52 1.59
CA LEU A 66 -9.95 -0.37 2.26
C LEU A 66 -10.32 0.91 1.51
N SER A 67 -10.40 2.02 2.25
CA SER A 67 -10.62 3.34 1.65
C SER A 67 -9.33 3.89 1.03
N GLY A 68 -9.46 4.69 -0.03
CA GLY A 68 -8.34 5.42 -0.62
C GLY A 68 -7.54 6.24 0.39
N VAL A 69 -8.22 6.83 1.38
CA VAL A 69 -7.60 7.55 2.51
C VAL A 69 -6.71 6.64 3.34
N THR A 70 -7.13 5.38 3.56
CA THR A 70 -6.32 4.39 4.30
C THR A 70 -5.08 3.99 3.52
N ALA A 71 -5.22 3.75 2.20
CA ALA A 71 -4.07 3.48 1.33
C ALA A 71 -3.08 4.65 1.31
N PHE A 72 -3.56 5.88 1.17
CA PHE A 72 -2.72 7.07 1.15
C PHE A 72 -1.97 7.28 2.46
N ARG A 73 -2.65 7.15 3.62
CA ARG A 73 -1.99 7.27 4.92
C ARG A 73 -0.85 6.26 5.07
N ARG A 74 -1.10 5.01 4.66
CA ARG A 74 -0.08 3.96 4.69
C ARG A 74 1.06 4.21 3.72
N PHE A 75 0.76 4.71 2.52
CA PHE A 75 1.79 5.12 1.56
C PHE A 75 2.72 6.18 2.15
N THR A 76 2.16 7.19 2.82
CA THR A 76 2.94 8.23 3.50
C THR A 76 3.79 7.63 4.63
N GLU A 77 3.20 6.82 5.52
CA GLU A 77 3.92 6.13 6.61
C GLU A 77 5.13 5.31 6.07
N TRP A 78 4.92 4.56 4.99
CA TRP A 78 5.97 3.74 4.37
C TRP A 78 7.01 4.56 3.62
N THR A 79 6.61 5.70 3.06
CA THR A 79 7.54 6.64 2.42
C THR A 79 8.45 7.29 3.44
N GLU A 80 7.91 7.72 4.59
CA GLU A 80 8.69 8.28 5.70
C GLU A 80 9.66 7.24 6.28
N ALA A 81 9.22 5.98 6.37
CA ALA A 81 10.07 4.86 6.78
C ALA A 81 11.08 4.40 5.69
N ARG A 82 11.12 5.08 4.53
CA ARG A 82 12.02 4.76 3.40
C ARG A 82 11.89 3.32 2.90
N VAL A 83 10.67 2.77 2.96
CA VAL A 83 10.37 1.44 2.42
C VAL A 83 10.59 1.40 0.91
N TRP A 84 10.34 2.52 0.24
CA TRP A 84 10.59 2.68 -1.18
C TRP A 84 12.04 3.11 -1.39
N ALA A 85 12.71 2.52 -2.38
CA ALA A 85 13.99 3.03 -2.86
C ALA A 85 13.77 4.48 -3.31
N ALA A 86 14.53 5.42 -2.76
CA ALA A 86 14.55 6.78 -3.29
C ALA A 86 14.98 6.68 -4.76
N PRO A 87 14.14 7.11 -5.72
CA PRO A 87 14.60 7.16 -7.10
C PRO A 87 15.75 8.17 -7.16
N PRO A 88 16.87 7.89 -7.84
CA PRO A 88 17.87 8.92 -8.08
C PRO A 88 17.18 10.06 -8.86
N GLY A 89 17.02 11.22 -8.21
CA GLY A 89 16.55 12.45 -8.86
C GLY A 89 15.07 12.84 -8.70
N LEU A 90 14.21 12.12 -7.96
CA LEU A 90 12.83 12.55 -7.75
C LEU A 90 12.68 13.41 -6.48
N GLY A 91 13.20 14.64 -6.57
CA GLY A 91 12.78 15.71 -5.67
C GLY A 91 11.29 16.00 -5.89
N ARG A 92 10.47 15.71 -4.87
CA ARG A 92 9.04 16.07 -4.80
C ARG A 92 8.21 15.54 -5.99
N ALA A 93 7.85 14.25 -5.97
CA ALA A 93 6.70 13.79 -6.75
C ALA A 93 5.45 14.56 -6.28
N ARG A 94 5.04 15.53 -7.09
CA ARG A 94 3.86 16.36 -6.89
C ARG A 94 2.62 15.48 -7.07
N CYS A 95 1.77 15.38 -6.05
CA CYS A 95 0.45 14.77 -6.19
C CYS A 95 -0.34 15.53 -7.27
N PRO A 96 -0.91 14.87 -8.31
CA PRO A 96 -1.89 15.54 -9.15
C PRO A 96 -3.15 15.79 -8.31
N GLY A 97 -3.66 17.02 -8.42
CA GLY A 97 -4.86 17.50 -7.71
C GLY A 97 -6.16 17.01 -8.31
#